data_AF-X0T9A7-F1
#
_entry.id   AF-X0T9A7-F1
#
_cell.length_a   1.000
_cell.length_b   1.000
_cell.length_c   1.000
_cell.angle_alpha   90.00
_cell.angle_beta   90.00
_cell.angle_gamma   90.00
#
_symmetry.space_group_name_H-M   'P 1'
#
loop_
_entity.id
_entity.type
_entity.pdbx_description
1 polymer ?
#
loop_
_entity_poly.entity_id
_entity_poly.type
_entity_poly.pdbx_seq_one_letter_code
_entity_poly.pdbx_strand_id
1 'polypeptide(L)'
;AMEYSIVMIASGEDTPGLNYIAPYAATSIGEYFMEKGKDVLVIYDDLTHHARSYRELSLLLRRPPAREAYPGDIFYIHSRLLERATHLKKEKGGGSLT
;
A
#
# COMPACT_ATOMS: atom_id res chain seq x y z
N ALA A 1 -6.75 -21.41 4.85
CA ALA A 1 -6.42 -20.06 4.38
C ALA A 1 -5.44 -19.34 5.30
N MET A 2 -5.70 -19.28 6.61
CA MET A 2 -4.83 -18.56 7.56
C MET A 2 -3.39 -19.10 7.68
N GLU A 3 -3.16 -20.39 7.37
CA GLU A 3 -1.80 -20.99 7.41
C GLU A 3 -0.77 -20.31 6.50
N TYR A 4 -1.23 -19.62 5.45
CA TYR A 4 -0.40 -18.94 4.45
C TYR A 4 -0.81 -17.47 4.24
N SER A 5 -1.57 -16.90 5.18
CA SER A 5 -2.08 -15.53 5.08
C SER A 5 -1.59 -14.67 6.23
N ILE A 6 -1.17 -13.45 5.89
CA ILE A 6 -0.87 -12.40 6.87
C ILE A 6 -1.97 -11.35 6.74
N VAL A 7 -2.61 -11.01 7.85
CA VAL A 7 -3.66 -10.01 7.88
C VAL A 7 -3.11 -8.75 8.54
N MET A 8 -3.05 -7.67 7.77
CA MET A 8 -2.70 -6.35 8.27
C MET A 8 -3.97 -5.53 8.47
N ILE A 9 -4.19 -5.05 9.69
CA ILE A 9 -5.40 -4.34 10.08
C ILE A 9 -5.03 -2.91 10.46
N ALA A 10 -5.65 -1.95 9.79
CA ALA A 10 -5.75 -0.56 10.23
C ALA A 10 -7.24 -0.19 10.15
N SER A 11 -7.84 0.04 11.32
CA SER A 11 -9.28 0.25 11.49
C SER A 11 -9.66 1.72 11.32
N GLY A 12 -10.96 1.98 11.19
CA GLY A 12 -11.48 3.35 11.09
C GLY A 12 -11.26 4.20 12.35
N GLU A 13 -10.98 3.57 13.50
CA GLU A 13 -10.67 4.25 14.76
C GLU A 13 -9.17 4.55 14.91
N ASP A 14 -8.33 3.93 14.08
CA ASP A 14 -6.89 4.17 14.09
C ASP A 14 -6.53 5.54 13.51
N THR A 15 -5.39 6.06 13.94
CA THR A 15 -4.90 7.36 13.45
C THR A 15 -4.75 7.36 11.93
N PRO A 16 -4.99 8.50 11.24
CA PRO A 16 -4.82 8.60 9.80
C PRO A 16 -3.41 8.19 9.31
N GLY A 17 -2.40 8.38 10.16
CA GLY A 17 -1.02 7.93 9.90
C GLY A 17 -0.88 6.41 9.80
N LEU A 18 -1.56 5.64 10.67
CA LEU A 18 -1.59 4.19 10.60
C LEU A 18 -2.31 3.69 9.35
N ASN A 19 -3.48 4.27 9.06
CA ASN A 19 -4.24 3.97 7.85
C ASN A 19 -3.46 4.30 6.57
N TYR A 20 -2.64 5.36 6.57
CA TYR A 20 -1.75 5.71 5.47
C TYR A 20 -0.59 4.73 5.29
N ILE A 21 0.05 4.26 6.37
CA ILE A 21 1.24 3.42 6.23
C ILE A 21 0.93 1.93 6.02
N ALA A 22 -0.24 1.47 6.45
CA ALA A 22 -0.60 0.05 6.43
C ALA A 22 -0.44 -0.63 5.05
N PRO A 23 -0.93 -0.06 3.93
CA PRO A 23 -0.70 -0.67 2.61
C PRO A 23 0.78 -0.83 2.29
N TYR A 24 1.62 0.16 2.60
CA TYR A 24 3.07 0.08 2.34
C TYR A 24 3.74 -1.00 3.17
N ALA A 25 3.34 -1.18 4.43
CA ALA A 25 3.86 -2.21 5.31
C ALA A 25 3.44 -3.61 4.81
N ALA A 26 2.19 -3.79 4.40
CA ALA A 26 1.70 -5.03 3.80
C ALA A 26 2.47 -5.39 2.52
N THR A 27 2.67 -4.43 1.61
CA THR A 27 3.48 -4.65 0.40
C THR A 27 4.91 -5.04 0.73
N SER A 28 5.52 -4.44 1.76
CA SER A 28 6.91 -4.75 2.16
C SER A 28 7.04 -6.18 2.68
N ILE A 29 6.03 -6.67 3.39
CA ILE A 29 5.96 -8.08 3.81
C ILE A 29 5.83 -8.99 2.58
N GLY A 30 5.01 -8.60 1.59
CA GLY A 30 4.87 -9.36 0.35
C GLY A 30 6.16 -9.42 -0.46
N GLU A 31 6.86 -8.29 -0.59
CA GLU A 31 8.16 -8.19 -1.28
C GLU A 31 9.20 -9.12 -0.67
N TYR A 32 9.22 -9.28 0.66
CA TYR A 32 10.13 -10.23 1.32
C TYR A 32 9.97 -11.65 0.76
N PHE A 33 8.73 -12.13 0.57
CA PHE A 33 8.49 -13.46 0.00
C PHE A 33 8.75 -13.49 -1.52
N MET A 34 8.43 -12.42 -2.25
CA MET A 34 8.74 -12.27 -3.68
C MET A 34 10.25 -12.38 -3.93
N GLU A 35 11.08 -11.69 -3.16
CA GLU A 35 12.55 -11.75 -3.24
C GLU A 35 13.12 -13.13 -2.89
N LYS A 36 12.38 -13.94 -2.13
CA LYS A 36 12.70 -15.35 -1.86
C LYS A 36 12.21 -16.31 -2.95
N GLY A 37 11.74 -15.80 -4.08
CA GLY A 37 11.28 -16.59 -5.22
C GLY A 37 9.89 -17.20 -5.02
N LYS A 38 9.06 -16.62 -4.15
CA LYS A 38 7.67 -17.05 -3.96
C LYS A 38 6.72 -16.18 -4.77
N ASP A 39 5.59 -16.77 -5.12
CA ASP A 39 4.44 -16.04 -5.66
C ASP A 39 3.56 -15.59 -4.50
N VAL A 40 3.21 -14.31 -4.48
CA VAL A 40 2.54 -13.63 -3.38
C VAL A 40 1.34 -12.88 -3.92
N LEU A 41 0.24 -12.89 -3.17
CA LEU A 41 -0.95 -12.09 -3.42
C LEU A 41 -1.09 -11.04 -2.31
N VAL A 42 -1.24 -9.78 -2.67
CA VAL A 42 -1.56 -8.69 -1.75
C VAL A 42 -2.90 -8.07 -2.12
N ILE A 43 -3.79 -8.01 -1.14
CA ILE A 43 -5.11 -7.40 -1.29
C ILE A 43 -5.16 -6.14 -0.44
N TYR A 44 -5.50 -5.01 -1.05
CA TYR A 44 -5.75 -3.75 -0.36
C TYR A 44 -7.25 -3.52 -0.25
N ASP A 45 -7.78 -3.55 0.97
CA ASP A 45 -9.21 -3.34 1.28
C ASP A 45 -9.36 -2.15 2.25
N ASP A 46 -9.54 -0.91 1.79
CA ASP A 46 -9.57 -0.49 0.39
C ASP A 46 -8.70 0.77 0.14
N LEU A 47 -8.34 0.97 -1.13
CA LEU A 47 -7.51 2.13 -1.52
C LEU A 47 -8.24 3.47 -1.50
N THR A 48 -9.58 3.47 -1.41
CA THR A 48 -10.39 4.68 -1.28
C THR A 48 -10.28 5.25 0.13
N HIS A 49 -10.36 4.41 1.16
CA HIS A 49 -10.13 4.76 2.57
C HIS A 49 -8.67 5.17 2.79
N HIS A 50 -7.72 4.49 2.15
CA HIS A 50 -6.32 4.90 2.14
C HIS A 50 -6.14 6.32 1.57
N ALA A 51 -6.76 6.64 0.43
CA ALA A 51 -6.73 7.97 -0.17
C ALA A 51 -7.35 9.04 0.76
N ARG A 52 -8.47 8.73 1.42
CA ARG A 52 -9.11 9.64 2.39
C ARG A 52 -8.21 9.94 3.58
N SER A 53 -7.49 8.94 4.10
CA SER A 53 -6.53 9.12 5.19
C SER A 53 -5.37 10.02 4.78
N TYR A 54 -4.83 9.84 3.56
CA TYR A 54 -3.78 10.71 3.03
C TYR A 54 -4.26 12.15 2.81
N ARG A 55 -5.52 12.32 2.37
CA ARG A 55 -6.15 13.63 2.26
C ARG A 55 -6.23 14.32 3.62
N GLU A 56 -6.70 13.63 4.64
CA GLU A 56 -6.81 14.17 6.00
C GLU A 56 -5.44 14.63 6.53
N LEU A 57 -4.43 13.76 6.45
CA LEU A 57 -3.05 14.10 6.82
C LEU A 57 -2.55 15.34 6.06
N SER A 58 -2.80 15.42 4.75
CA SER A 58 -2.33 16.54 3.93
C SER A 58 -2.99 17.85 4.31
N LEU A 59 -4.28 17.84 4.64
CA LEU A 59 -5.03 19.03 5.08
C LEU A 59 -4.59 19.48 6.47
N LEU A 60 -4.35 18.54 7.41
CA LEU A 60 -3.80 18.85 8.74
C LEU A 60 -2.42 19.51 8.64
N LEU A 61 -1.61 19.07 7.68
CA LEU A 61 -0.31 19.67 7.35
C LEU A 61 -0.40 20.95 6.50
N ARG A 62 -1.61 21.45 6.23
CA ARG A 62 -1.88 22.66 5.42
C ARG A 62 -1.26 22.59 4.02
N ARG A 63 -1.17 21.39 3.43
CA ARG A 63 -0.79 21.24 2.02
C ARG A 63 -1.90 21.79 1.13
N PRO A 64 -1.58 22.51 0.03
CA PRO A 64 -2.59 23.01 -0.89
C PRO A 64 -3.47 21.88 -1.46
N PRO A 65 -4.80 21.93 -1.30
CA PRO A 65 -5.71 20.95 -1.88
C PRO A 65 -5.96 21.23 -3.37
N ALA A 66 -6.30 20.17 -4.11
CA ALA A 66 -6.70 20.23 -5.51
C ALA A 66 -8.13 19.68 -5.68
N ARG A 67 -8.36 18.88 -6.74
CA ARG A 67 -9.67 18.26 -7.01
C ARG A 67 -10.14 17.41 -5.84
N GLU A 68 -11.39 17.59 -5.43
CA GLU A 68 -12.04 16.85 -4.33
C GLU A 68 -11.27 16.92 -2.99
N ALA A 69 -10.55 18.02 -2.81
CA ALA A 69 -9.67 18.31 -1.67
C ALA A 69 -8.48 17.36 -1.49
N TYR A 70 -8.18 16.48 -2.46
CA TYR A 70 -6.97 15.66 -2.43
C TYR A 70 -5.71 16.49 -2.70
N PRO A 71 -4.56 16.10 -2.15
CA PRO A 71 -3.28 16.73 -2.46
C PRO A 71 -2.86 16.42 -3.91
N GLY A 72 -2.00 17.27 -4.48
CA GLY A 72 -1.57 17.15 -5.89
C GLY A 72 -0.81 15.85 -6.21
N ASP A 73 -0.25 15.18 -5.21
CA ASP A 73 0.49 13.92 -5.32
C ASP A 73 -0.35 12.69 -4.98
N ILE A 74 -1.68 12.80 -4.97
CA ILE A 74 -2.58 11.66 -4.70
C ILE A 74 -2.36 10.49 -5.67
N PHE A 75 -2.09 10.77 -6.94
CA PHE A 75 -1.76 9.73 -7.91
C PHE A 75 -0.46 9.01 -7.54
N TYR A 76 0.55 9.77 -7.10
CA TYR A 76 1.87 9.25 -6.79
C TYR A 76 1.84 8.25 -5.63
N ILE A 77 1.00 8.46 -4.62
CA ILE A 77 0.95 7.54 -3.48
C ILE A 77 0.47 6.13 -3.85
N HIS A 78 -0.47 6.02 -4.80
CA HIS A 78 -0.98 4.73 -5.28
C HIS A 78 -0.10 4.16 -6.39
N SER A 79 0.41 4.99 -7.31
CA SER A 79 1.30 4.49 -8.36
C SER A 79 2.57 3.89 -7.76
N ARG A 80 3.24 4.59 -6.82
CA ARG A 80 4.44 4.05 -6.17
C ARG A 80 4.17 2.81 -5.32
N LEU A 81 2.93 2.62 -4.86
CA LEU A 81 2.53 1.45 -4.08
C LEU A 81 2.32 0.24 -5.01
N LEU A 82 1.55 0.44 -6.09
CA LEU A 82 1.15 -0.62 -7.01
C LEU A 82 2.27 -1.04 -7.96
N GLU A 83 3.15 -0.12 -8.38
CA GLU A 83 4.31 -0.43 -9.23
C GLU A 83 5.35 -1.34 -8.54
N ARG A 84 5.20 -1.58 -7.24
CA ARG A 84 5.99 -2.58 -6.49
C ARG A 84 5.53 -4.01 -6.78
N ALA A 85 4.27 -4.20 -7.19
CA ALA A 85 3.74 -5.48 -7.62
C ALA A 85 4.29 -5.82 -9.01
N THR A 86 5.15 -6.84 -9.07
CA THR A 86 5.85 -7.20 -10.29
C THR A 86 6.25 -8.67 -10.29
N HIS A 87 6.71 -9.16 -11.44
CA HIS A 87 7.34 -10.46 -11.57
C HIS A 87 8.84 -10.27 -11.75
N LEU A 88 9.64 -10.79 -10.81
CA LEU A 88 11.09 -10.68 -10.87
C LEU A 88 11.66 -11.57 -11.98
N LYS A 89 12.76 -11.14 -12.59
CA LYS A 89 13.53 -11.98 -13.51
C LYS A 89 14.07 -13.20 -12.76
N LYS A 90 14.32 -14.30 -13.48
CA LYS A 90 14.94 -15.51 -12.91
C LYS A 90 16.26 -15.24 -12.18
N GLU A 91 17.07 -14.33 -12.71
CA GLU A 91 18.34 -13.87 -12.10
C GLU A 91 18.16 -13.18 -10.73
N LYS A 92 16.95 -12.71 -10.42
CA LYS A 92 16.59 -12.05 -9.15
C LYS A 92 15.71 -12.92 -8.26
N GLY A 93 15.70 -14.24 -8.46
CA GLY A 93 14.91 -15.20 -7.66
C GLY A 93 13.57 -15.61 -8.28
N GLY A 94 13.05 -14.85 -9.26
CA GLY A 94 11.91 -15.25 -10.09
C GLY A 94 10.54 -15.23 -9.41
N GLY A 95 10.41 -14.70 -8.18
CA GLY A 95 9.12 -14.59 -7.50
C GLY A 95 8.24 -13.48 -8.07
N SER A 96 6.96 -13.49 -7.69
CA SER A 96 5.98 -12.51 -8.13
C SER A 96 5.18 -11.93 -6.96
N LEU A 97 4.76 -10.69 -7.12
CA LEU A 97 3.83 -9.99 -6.25
C LEU A 97 2.64 -9.55 -7.11
N THR A 98 1.48 -10.12 -6.82
CA THR A 98 0.20 -9.84 -7.48
C THR A 98 -0.67 -8.97 -6.58
#